data_AF-D8FT70-F1
#
_entry.id   AF-D8FT70-F1
#
_cell.length_a   1.000
_cell.length_b   1.000
_cell.length_c   1.000
_cell.angle_alpha   90.00
_cell.angle_beta   90.00
_cell.angle_gamma   90.00
#
_symmetry.space_group_name_H-M   'P 1'
#
loop_
_entity.id
_entity.type
_entity.pdbx_description
1 polymer ?
#
loop_
_entity_poly.entity_id
_entity_poly.type
_entity_poly.pdbx_seq_one_letter_code
_entity_poly.pdbx_strand_id
1 'polypeptide(L)'
;MKSIVISTSISITGNDIIYVAQQVKRDLKSLSKAYPNLLSSDEADDLEDNFMTLLINNAVSDIGFSIYDPTNSNLVYHEYRYKVLLGGDVTSVTNGGRQGTGGKPVEAVWIPSSAVFTSWVIWSDTMSNLSKEQQRSIVSNTRWSIPGENSSFQRRYEGENWSSLGLYASGNLGVEVQVWKFKKA
;
A
#
# COMPACT_ATOMS: atom_id res chain seq x y z
N MET A 1 -33.62 -13.74 19.33
CA MET A 1 -33.01 -12.39 19.37
C MET A 1 -32.91 -11.88 17.95
N LYS A 2 -33.49 -10.71 17.63
CA LYS A 2 -33.31 -10.09 16.31
C LYS A 2 -32.01 -9.30 16.34
N SER A 3 -31.04 -9.67 15.51
CA SER A 3 -29.85 -8.87 15.23
C SER A 3 -30.30 -7.57 14.57
N ILE A 4 -30.08 -6.43 15.23
CA ILE A 4 -30.23 -5.11 14.61
C ILE A 4 -28.89 -4.85 13.92
N VAL A 5 -28.85 -5.02 12.60
CA VAL A 5 -27.71 -4.58 11.81
C VAL A 5 -27.81 -3.07 11.67
N ILE A 6 -27.05 -2.33 12.48
CA ILE A 6 -26.86 -0.89 12.29
C ILE A 6 -25.78 -0.74 11.21
N SER A 7 -26.18 -0.40 9.98
CA SER A 7 -25.23 -0.09 8.92
C SER A 7 -24.73 1.35 9.09
N THR A 8 -23.51 1.52 9.61
CA THR A 8 -22.86 2.83 9.65
C THR A 8 -22.25 3.13 8.29
N SER A 9 -22.67 4.20 7.62
CA SER A 9 -22.02 4.70 6.40
C SER A 9 -20.77 5.49 6.79
N ILE A 10 -19.59 5.05 6.35
CA ILE A 10 -18.33 5.79 6.52
C ILE A 10 -18.17 6.72 5.33
N SER A 11 -18.12 8.03 5.58
CA SER A 11 -17.86 9.03 4.54
C SER A 11 -16.36 9.30 4.41
N ILE A 12 -15.81 9.04 3.22
CA ILE A 12 -14.41 9.35 2.86
C ILE A 12 -14.47 10.38 1.74
N THR A 13 -13.75 11.49 1.90
CA THR A 13 -13.72 12.55 0.89
C THR A 13 -12.58 12.33 -0.10
N GLY A 14 -12.68 12.93 -1.29
CA GLY A 14 -11.57 12.95 -2.25
C GLY A 14 -10.29 13.58 -1.66
N ASN A 15 -10.43 14.57 -0.77
CA ASN A 15 -9.29 15.19 -0.09
C ASN A 15 -8.58 14.24 0.90
N ASP A 16 -9.31 13.32 1.51
CA ASP A 16 -8.74 12.30 2.40
C ASP A 16 -7.89 11.32 1.60
N ILE A 17 -8.43 10.86 0.47
CA ILE A 17 -7.75 9.94 -0.45
C ILE A 17 -6.48 10.58 -1.01
N ILE A 18 -6.59 11.81 -1.52
CA ILE A 18 -5.44 12.56 -2.05
C ILE A 18 -4.35 12.69 -0.98
N TYR A 19 -4.72 13.07 0.25
CA TYR A 19 -3.73 13.24 1.32
C TYR A 19 -2.99 11.95 1.65
N VAL A 20 -3.72 10.84 1.80
CA VAL A 20 -3.17 9.52 2.13
C VAL A 20 -2.27 9.00 1.00
N ALA A 21 -2.76 9.05 -0.25
CA ALA A 21 -1.97 8.64 -1.41
C ALA A 21 -0.69 9.47 -1.57
N GLN A 22 -0.76 10.78 -1.33
CA GLN A 22 0.43 11.66 -1.34
C GLN A 22 1.48 11.27 -0.30
N GLN A 23 1.09 10.75 0.87
CA GLN A 23 2.08 10.30 1.86
C GLN A 23 2.79 9.03 1.37
N VAL A 24 2.06 8.07 0.80
CA VAL A 24 2.64 6.87 0.17
C VAL A 24 3.57 7.26 -0.97
N LYS A 25 3.16 8.20 -1.83
CA LYS A 25 4.03 8.73 -2.89
C LYS A 25 5.33 9.30 -2.34
N ARG A 26 5.28 10.08 -1.26
CA ARG A 26 6.49 10.66 -0.66
C ARG A 26 7.47 9.58 -0.21
N ASP A 27 6.98 8.49 0.38
CA ASP A 27 7.82 7.34 0.71
C ASP A 27 8.42 6.69 -0.54
N LEU A 28 7.63 6.48 -1.59
CA LEU A 28 8.12 5.95 -2.87
C LEU A 28 9.17 6.88 -3.51
N LYS A 29 9.02 8.20 -3.40
CA LYS A 29 10.02 9.17 -3.85
C LYS A 29 11.29 9.16 -3.00
N SER A 30 11.21 8.81 -1.72
CA SER A 30 12.40 8.57 -0.89
C SER A 30 13.07 7.24 -1.25
N LEU A 31 12.28 6.21 -1.60
CA LEU A 31 12.79 4.93 -2.09
C LEU A 31 13.47 5.07 -3.46
N SER A 32 12.90 5.83 -4.39
CA SER A 32 13.49 6.10 -5.71
C SER A 32 14.80 6.87 -5.61
N LYS A 33 14.94 7.78 -4.64
CA LYS A 33 16.21 8.45 -4.35
C LYS A 33 17.29 7.48 -3.85
N ALA A 34 16.92 6.48 -3.05
CA ALA A 34 17.85 5.47 -2.56
C ALA A 34 18.21 4.43 -3.63
N TYR A 35 17.27 4.10 -4.52
CA TYR A 35 17.41 3.05 -5.53
C TYR A 35 16.94 3.51 -6.92
N PRO A 36 17.59 4.52 -7.53
CA PRO A 36 17.10 5.17 -8.76
C PRO A 36 17.11 4.25 -9.99
N ASN A 37 17.90 3.17 -9.97
CA ASN A 37 17.93 2.18 -11.05
C ASN A 37 16.79 1.16 -10.97
N LEU A 38 16.05 1.11 -9.85
CA LEU A 38 14.99 0.13 -9.59
C LEU A 38 13.60 0.76 -9.57
N LEU A 39 13.50 2.02 -9.13
CA LEU A 39 12.26 2.78 -9.09
C LEU A 39 12.55 4.21 -9.54
N SER A 40 11.87 4.68 -10.59
CA SER A 40 11.98 6.06 -11.05
C SER A 40 11.04 6.99 -10.27
N SER A 41 11.26 8.31 -10.34
CA SER A 41 10.30 9.26 -9.76
C SER A 41 8.96 9.23 -10.49
N ASP A 42 8.97 9.07 -11.81
CA ASP A 42 7.75 9.04 -12.62
C ASP A 42 6.92 7.79 -12.29
N GLU A 43 7.56 6.64 -12.12
CA GLU A 43 6.87 5.43 -11.67
C GLU A 43 6.26 5.60 -10.26
N ALA A 44 6.90 6.37 -9.37
CA ALA A 44 6.32 6.70 -8.07
C ALA A 44 5.09 7.63 -8.17
N ASP A 45 5.06 8.54 -9.14
CA ASP A 45 3.87 9.36 -9.45
C ASP A 45 2.77 8.47 -10.06
N ASP A 46 3.07 7.59 -11.02
CA ASP A 46 2.10 6.65 -11.58
C ASP A 46 1.48 5.75 -10.49
N LEU A 47 2.29 5.21 -9.58
CA LEU A 47 1.83 4.36 -8.48
C LEU A 47 0.87 5.09 -7.52
N GLU A 48 0.99 6.41 -7.37
CA GLU A 48 0.05 7.22 -6.60
C GLU A 48 -1.32 7.23 -7.26
N ASP A 49 -1.40 7.54 -8.55
CA ASP A 49 -2.66 7.59 -9.30
C ASP A 49 -3.38 6.23 -9.30
N ASN A 50 -2.58 5.18 -9.46
CA ASN A 50 -3.04 3.79 -9.36
C ASN A 50 -3.62 3.50 -7.96
N PHE A 51 -2.91 3.88 -6.89
CA PHE A 51 -3.36 3.66 -5.52
C PHE A 51 -4.59 4.51 -5.16
N MET A 52 -4.66 5.76 -5.62
CA MET A 52 -5.85 6.60 -5.49
C MET A 52 -7.09 5.94 -6.09
N THR A 53 -6.95 5.35 -7.28
CA THR A 53 -8.03 4.61 -7.95
C THR A 53 -8.54 3.46 -7.08
N LEU A 54 -7.62 2.70 -6.46
CA LEU A 54 -8.01 1.63 -5.55
C LEU A 54 -8.70 2.14 -4.27
N LEU A 55 -8.21 3.23 -3.69
CA LEU A 55 -8.80 3.83 -2.48
C LEU A 55 -10.20 4.39 -2.73
N ILE A 56 -10.43 5.09 -3.86
CA ILE A 56 -11.75 5.62 -4.26
C ILE A 56 -12.79 4.51 -4.30
N ASN A 57 -12.40 3.32 -4.75
CA ASN A 57 -13.30 2.17 -4.90
C ASN A 57 -13.31 1.25 -3.67
N ASN A 58 -12.65 1.63 -2.58
CA ASN A 58 -12.44 0.78 -1.41
C ASN A 58 -11.93 -0.62 -1.80
N ALA A 59 -11.04 -0.70 -2.78
CA ALA A 59 -10.72 -1.96 -3.46
C ALA A 59 -9.60 -2.77 -2.77
N VAL A 60 -8.83 -2.14 -1.89
CA VAL A 60 -7.59 -2.69 -1.34
C VAL A 60 -7.61 -2.70 0.19
N SER A 61 -7.15 -3.80 0.80
CA SER A 61 -6.90 -3.87 2.25
C SER A 61 -5.43 -3.59 2.58
N ASP A 62 -4.51 -4.08 1.75
CA ASP A 62 -3.08 -3.88 1.91
C ASP A 62 -2.42 -3.70 0.55
N ILE A 63 -1.44 -2.82 0.49
CA ILE A 63 -0.57 -2.65 -0.67
C ILE A 63 0.88 -2.65 -0.20
N GLY A 64 1.76 -3.22 -1.01
CA GLY A 64 3.18 -3.18 -0.70
C GLY A 64 4.05 -3.03 -1.93
N PHE A 65 5.26 -2.54 -1.68
CA PHE A 65 6.26 -2.24 -2.68
C PHE A 65 7.58 -2.83 -2.22
N SER A 66 8.11 -3.75 -3.02
CA SER A 66 9.22 -4.61 -2.63
C SER A 66 10.34 -4.50 -3.65
N ILE A 67 11.57 -4.43 -3.15
CA ILE A 67 12.76 -4.75 -3.94
C ILE A 67 13.16 -6.16 -3.56
N TYR A 68 13.17 -7.08 -4.52
CA TYR A 68 13.48 -8.49 -4.29
C TYR A 68 14.35 -9.06 -5.40
N ASP A 69 15.10 -10.11 -5.11
CA ASP A 69 15.92 -10.83 -6.08
C ASP A 69 15.27 -12.16 -6.49
N PRO A 70 14.71 -12.25 -7.72
CA PRO A 70 14.09 -13.47 -8.21
C PRO A 70 15.10 -14.62 -8.40
N THR A 71 16.38 -14.31 -8.59
CA THR A 71 17.45 -15.31 -8.75
C THR A 71 17.92 -15.89 -7.42
N ASN A 72 17.66 -15.18 -6.32
CA ASN A 72 18.01 -15.60 -4.96
C ASN A 72 16.77 -15.99 -4.16
N SER A 73 16.05 -17.01 -4.65
CA SER A 73 14.85 -17.55 -3.99
C SER A 73 13.78 -16.51 -3.67
N ASN A 74 13.67 -15.41 -4.43
CA ASN A 74 12.82 -14.24 -4.11
C ASN A 74 13.15 -13.59 -2.75
N LEU A 75 14.43 -13.46 -2.41
CA LEU A 75 14.88 -12.70 -1.24
C LEU A 75 14.46 -11.24 -1.38
N VAL A 76 13.70 -10.71 -0.41
CA VAL A 76 13.39 -9.28 -0.36
C VAL A 76 14.60 -8.55 0.22
N TYR A 77 14.87 -7.32 -0.21
CA TYR A 77 15.92 -6.44 0.32
C TYR A 77 15.33 -5.23 1.03
N HIS A 78 14.21 -4.74 0.52
CA HIS A 78 13.47 -3.62 1.08
C HIS A 78 12.00 -3.80 0.77
N GLU A 79 11.13 -3.57 1.74
CA GLU A 79 9.69 -3.61 1.50
C GLU A 79 8.95 -2.60 2.37
N TYR A 80 8.06 -1.84 1.72
CA TYR A 80 7.05 -1.02 2.37
C TYR A 80 5.71 -1.74 2.31
N ARG A 81 4.96 -1.70 3.41
CA ARG A 81 3.59 -2.21 3.52
C ARG A 81 2.69 -1.12 4.06
N TYR A 82 1.54 -0.98 3.42
CA TYR A 82 0.51 -0.01 3.78
C TYR A 82 -0.80 -0.77 3.98
N LYS A 83 -1.20 -0.92 5.24
CA LYS A 83 -2.49 -1.51 5.60
C LYS A 83 -3.55 -0.42 5.66
N VAL A 84 -4.58 -0.52 4.83
CA VAL A 84 -5.69 0.43 4.77
C VAL A 84 -6.59 0.26 5.99
N LEU A 85 -6.88 1.37 6.66
CA LEU A 85 -7.79 1.49 7.79
C LEU A 85 -8.93 2.44 7.46
N LEU A 86 -10.12 2.16 7.98
CA LEU A 86 -11.34 2.93 7.71
C LEU A 86 -12.12 3.26 8.99
N GLY A 87 -12.77 4.42 9.03
CA GLY A 87 -13.75 4.80 10.04
C GLY A 87 -13.21 4.82 11.48
N GLY A 88 -13.76 3.97 12.34
CA GLY A 88 -13.43 3.89 13.77
C GLY A 88 -11.96 3.55 14.02
N ASP A 89 -11.37 2.70 13.17
CA ASP A 89 -9.97 2.28 13.30
C ASP A 89 -9.01 3.45 13.06
N VAL A 90 -9.43 4.45 12.30
CA VAL A 90 -8.67 5.69 12.05
C VAL A 90 -8.99 6.74 13.12
N THR A 91 -10.28 7.02 13.31
CA THR A 91 -10.75 8.13 14.14
C THR A 91 -10.49 7.94 15.63
N SER A 92 -10.39 6.70 16.11
CA SER A 92 -9.96 6.39 17.48
C SER A 92 -8.54 6.87 17.81
N VAL A 93 -7.70 7.05 16.78
CA VAL A 93 -6.31 7.52 16.93
C VAL A 93 -6.19 8.99 16.53
N THR A 94 -6.88 9.43 15.48
CA THR A 94 -6.63 10.74 14.85
C THR A 94 -7.66 11.81 15.20
N ASN A 95 -8.79 11.44 15.80
CA ASN A 95 -9.98 12.30 15.93
C ASN A 95 -10.42 12.92 14.59
N GLY A 96 -10.18 12.24 13.46
CA GLY A 96 -10.51 12.70 12.11
C GLY A 96 -9.50 13.70 11.51
N GLY A 97 -8.45 14.07 12.25
CA GLY A 97 -7.40 14.97 11.80
C GLY A 97 -6.44 14.33 10.79
N ARG A 98 -5.66 15.18 10.12
CA ARG A 98 -4.52 14.73 9.31
C ARG A 98 -3.37 14.30 10.21
N GLN A 99 -2.80 13.14 9.94
CA GLN A 99 -1.69 12.59 10.73
C GLN A 99 -0.63 11.94 9.83
N GLY A 100 0.62 12.10 10.26
CA GLY A 100 1.79 11.47 9.65
C GLY A 100 2.26 12.17 8.38
N THR A 101 3.54 11.97 8.08
CA THR A 101 4.18 12.53 6.90
C THR A 101 5.07 11.46 6.30
N GLY A 102 4.80 11.09 5.05
CA GLY A 102 5.67 10.21 4.28
C GLY A 102 6.92 10.93 3.77
N GLY A 103 7.85 10.17 3.22
CA GLY A 103 9.10 10.66 2.66
C GLY A 103 10.26 10.68 3.66
N LYS A 104 10.19 9.89 4.73
CA LYS A 104 11.36 9.68 5.58
C LYS A 104 12.53 9.16 4.71
N PRO A 105 13.76 9.67 4.88
CA PRO A 105 14.91 9.20 4.11
C PRO A 105 15.09 7.68 4.27
N VAL A 106 15.30 7.00 3.14
CA VAL A 106 15.55 5.56 3.12
C VAL A 106 17.03 5.30 3.35
N GLU A 107 17.33 4.50 4.37
CA GLU A 107 18.68 3.97 4.54
C GLU A 107 18.91 2.87 3.49
N ALA A 108 19.80 3.15 2.54
CA ALA A 108 20.12 2.22 1.48
C ALA A 108 20.84 0.99 2.02
N VAL A 109 20.41 -0.20 1.60
CA VAL A 109 21.14 -1.45 1.79
C VAL A 109 21.82 -1.84 0.48
N TRP A 110 22.84 -2.70 0.53
CA TRP A 110 23.41 -3.26 -0.69
C TRP A 110 22.37 -4.14 -1.39
N ILE A 111 22.17 -3.91 -2.69
CA ILE A 111 21.21 -4.64 -3.52
C ILE A 111 21.97 -5.23 -4.74
N PRO A 112 21.84 -6.53 -5.05
CA PRO A 112 22.47 -7.12 -6.22
C PRO A 112 21.83 -6.62 -7.52
N SER A 113 22.56 -6.69 -8.63
CA SER A 113 22.07 -6.26 -9.95
C SER A 113 20.90 -7.09 -10.50
N SER A 114 20.68 -8.29 -9.96
CA SER A 114 19.55 -9.18 -10.27
C SER A 114 18.25 -8.74 -9.59
N ALA A 115 18.31 -7.88 -8.58
CA ALA A 115 17.12 -7.45 -7.87
C ALA A 115 16.23 -6.57 -8.75
N VAL A 116 14.93 -6.67 -8.52
CA VAL A 116 13.90 -5.93 -9.24
C VAL A 116 12.93 -5.30 -8.26
N PHE A 117 12.32 -4.19 -8.68
CA PHE A 117 11.19 -3.60 -7.98
C PHE A 117 9.88 -4.28 -8.40
N THR A 118 8.97 -4.46 -7.44
CA THR A 118 7.61 -4.91 -7.71
C THR A 118 6.64 -4.33 -6.70
N SER A 119 5.37 -4.31 -7.07
CA SER A 119 4.26 -3.89 -6.22
C SER A 119 3.23 -5.00 -6.15
N TRP A 120 2.63 -5.18 -4.97
CA TRP A 120 1.63 -6.20 -4.72
C TRP A 120 0.45 -5.62 -3.96
N VAL A 121 -0.69 -6.30 -4.03
CA VAL A 121 -1.95 -5.85 -3.44
C VAL A 121 -2.69 -7.03 -2.82
N ILE A 122 -3.30 -6.80 -1.67
CA ILE A 122 -4.31 -7.66 -1.07
C ILE A 122 -5.64 -6.93 -1.20
N TRP A 123 -6.59 -7.60 -1.85
CA TRP A 123 -7.89 -7.04 -2.17
C TRP A 123 -8.77 -6.98 -0.94
N SER A 124 -9.58 -5.92 -0.84
CA SER A 124 -10.61 -5.82 0.19
C SER A 124 -11.74 -6.83 -0.05
N ASP A 125 -12.55 -7.08 0.98
CA ASP A 125 -13.79 -7.81 0.85
C ASP A 125 -14.75 -7.13 -0.14
N THR A 126 -14.75 -5.79 -0.19
CA THR A 126 -15.55 -5.04 -1.17
C THR A 126 -15.16 -5.42 -2.59
N MET A 127 -13.87 -5.38 -2.94
CA MET A 127 -13.41 -5.76 -4.27
C MET A 127 -13.69 -7.23 -4.59
N SER A 128 -13.46 -8.11 -3.62
CA SER A 128 -13.61 -9.56 -3.79
C SER A 128 -15.07 -9.97 -4.01
N ASN A 129 -16.03 -9.21 -3.47
CA ASN A 129 -17.46 -9.47 -3.61
C ASN A 129 -18.10 -8.85 -4.87
N LEU A 130 -17.36 -8.05 -5.64
CA LEU A 130 -17.83 -7.51 -6.91
C LEU A 130 -17.83 -8.57 -8.02
N SER A 131 -18.64 -8.35 -9.05
CA SER A 131 -18.54 -9.15 -10.27
C SER A 131 -17.20 -8.91 -10.98
N LYS A 132 -16.73 -9.90 -11.75
CA LYS A 132 -15.47 -9.76 -12.52
C LYS A 132 -15.46 -8.55 -13.46
N GLU A 133 -16.61 -8.18 -14.02
CA GLU A 133 -16.73 -7.01 -14.88
C GLU A 133 -16.49 -5.71 -14.10
N GLN A 134 -17.11 -5.56 -12.93
CA GLN A 134 -16.89 -4.42 -12.04
C GLN A 134 -15.45 -4.37 -11.54
N GLN A 135 -14.88 -5.52 -11.15
CA GLN A 135 -13.47 -5.62 -10.77
C GLN A 135 -12.56 -5.12 -11.89
N ARG A 136 -12.78 -5.58 -13.14
CA ARG A 136 -12.01 -5.13 -14.31
C ARG A 136 -12.16 -3.64 -14.57
N SER A 137 -13.36 -3.10 -14.40
CA SER A 137 -13.59 -1.66 -14.55
C SER A 137 -12.74 -0.86 -13.56
N ILE A 138 -12.67 -1.29 -12.29
CA ILE A 138 -11.88 -0.61 -11.24
C ILE A 138 -10.38 -0.66 -11.57
N VAL A 139 -9.87 -1.83 -11.97
CA VAL A 139 -8.42 -2.00 -12.19
C VAL A 139 -7.96 -1.66 -13.60
N SER A 140 -8.86 -1.27 -14.50
CA SER A 140 -8.61 -1.07 -15.95
C SER A 140 -7.45 -0.12 -16.26
N ASN A 141 -7.25 0.90 -15.42
CA ASN A 141 -6.17 1.87 -15.53
C ASN A 141 -5.15 1.72 -14.40
N THR A 142 -5.06 0.53 -13.80
CA THR A 142 -4.09 0.22 -12.77
C THR A 142 -3.13 -0.86 -13.23
N ARG A 143 -1.96 -0.96 -12.60
CA ARG A 143 -1.00 -2.04 -12.86
C ARG A 143 -1.39 -3.40 -12.30
N TRP A 144 -2.41 -3.46 -11.45
CA TRP A 144 -2.86 -4.70 -10.82
C TRP A 144 -3.99 -5.35 -11.62
N SER A 145 -4.05 -6.68 -11.58
CA SER A 145 -5.14 -7.47 -12.17
C SER A 145 -6.30 -7.64 -11.17
N ILE A 146 -7.37 -8.34 -11.51
CA ILE A 146 -8.48 -8.58 -10.57
C ILE A 146 -8.14 -9.67 -9.53
N PRO A 147 -8.86 -9.78 -8.40
CA PRO A 147 -8.68 -10.88 -7.45
C PRO A 147 -8.64 -12.26 -8.12
N GLY A 148 -7.62 -13.06 -7.79
CA GLY A 148 -7.43 -14.42 -8.33
C GLY A 148 -6.83 -14.48 -9.74
N GLU A 149 -6.63 -13.34 -10.42
CA GLU A 149 -5.90 -13.26 -11.69
C GLU A 149 -4.52 -12.62 -11.43
N ASN A 150 -3.44 -13.29 -11.82
CA ASN A 150 -2.04 -12.87 -11.64
C ASN A 150 -1.63 -12.47 -10.20
N SER A 151 -1.38 -13.46 -9.34
CA SER A 151 -0.63 -13.27 -8.09
C SER A 151 0.85 -13.52 -8.34
N SER A 152 1.62 -12.50 -8.73
CA SER A 152 3.06 -12.66 -8.99
C SER A 152 3.93 -12.48 -7.75
N PHE A 153 3.40 -11.95 -6.65
CA PHE A 153 4.15 -11.78 -5.40
C PHE A 153 3.34 -12.25 -4.19
N GLN A 154 3.84 -13.28 -3.52
CA GLN A 154 3.36 -13.68 -2.21
C GLN A 154 4.16 -12.93 -1.16
N ARG A 155 3.46 -12.21 -0.28
CA ARG A 155 4.01 -11.54 0.90
C ARG A 155 4.97 -12.48 1.64
N ARG A 156 6.22 -12.06 1.85
CA ARG A 156 7.21 -12.84 2.62
C ARG A 156 7.43 -12.25 4.01
N TYR A 157 8.00 -13.01 4.93
CA TYR A 157 8.34 -12.51 6.27
C TYR A 157 7.13 -11.99 7.09
N GLU A 158 5.95 -12.59 6.87
CA GLU A 158 4.82 -12.40 7.78
C GLU A 158 5.18 -13.00 9.15
N GLY A 159 5.12 -12.17 10.21
CA GLY A 159 5.56 -12.55 11.56
C GLY A 159 7.01 -12.20 11.92
N GLU A 160 7.80 -11.61 11.03
CA GLU A 160 9.13 -11.06 11.39
C GLU A 160 9.05 -9.69 12.08
N ASN A 161 10.19 -9.17 12.54
CA ASN A 161 10.28 -7.84 13.16
C ASN A 161 10.28 -6.74 12.09
N TRP A 162 9.10 -6.18 11.83
CA TRP A 162 8.90 -5.01 10.97
C TRP A 162 9.08 -3.70 11.77
N SER A 163 9.69 -2.69 11.16
CA SER A 163 9.72 -1.35 11.74
C SER A 163 8.43 -0.62 11.40
N SER A 164 7.68 -0.14 12.40
CA SER A 164 6.56 0.77 12.15
C SER A 164 7.07 2.16 11.79
N LEU A 165 6.58 2.72 10.69
CA LEU A 165 6.87 4.11 10.29
C LEU A 165 5.80 5.10 10.76
N GLY A 166 4.63 4.58 11.16
CA GLY A 166 3.50 5.32 11.70
C GLY A 166 2.20 5.10 10.93
N LEU A 167 1.28 6.05 11.07
CA LEU A 167 -0.02 6.10 10.43
C LEU A 167 -0.09 7.35 9.55
N TYR A 168 -0.51 7.21 8.29
CA TYR A 168 -0.89 8.33 7.42
C TYR A 168 -2.40 8.38 7.34
N ALA A 169 -3.04 9.42 7.84
CA ALA A 169 -4.49 9.46 7.96
C ALA A 169 -5.08 10.85 7.68
N SER A 170 -6.32 10.87 7.19
CA SER A 170 -7.16 12.06 7.04
C SER A 170 -8.63 11.64 7.13
N GLY A 171 -9.42 12.33 7.94
CA GLY A 171 -10.83 12.01 8.12
C GLY A 171 -11.01 10.57 8.61
N ASN A 172 -11.74 9.78 7.81
CA ASN A 172 -12.03 8.37 8.09
C ASN A 172 -11.14 7.37 7.33
N LEU A 173 -10.07 7.84 6.68
CA LEU A 173 -9.16 6.99 5.91
C LEU A 173 -7.76 7.08 6.48
N GLY A 174 -7.08 5.95 6.60
CA GLY A 174 -5.67 5.93 6.92
C GLY A 174 -4.94 4.70 6.38
N VAL A 175 -3.61 4.75 6.43
CA VAL A 175 -2.74 3.61 6.18
C VAL A 175 -1.71 3.46 7.30
N GLU A 176 -1.67 2.28 7.91
CA GLU A 176 -0.58 1.88 8.79
C GLU A 176 0.62 1.45 7.96
N VAL A 177 1.78 2.00 8.29
CA VAL A 177 2.99 1.82 7.50
C VAL A 177 4.01 0.99 8.24
N GLN A 178 4.43 -0.09 7.60
CA GLN A 178 5.50 -0.95 8.05
C GLN A 178 6.60 -1.00 7.00
N VAL A 179 7.85 -1.00 7.45
CA VAL A 179 9.01 -1.17 6.60
C VAL A 179 9.88 -2.32 7.08
N TRP A 180 10.35 -3.10 6.12
CA TRP A 180 11.36 -4.13 6.32
C TRP A 180 12.56 -3.82 5.44
N LYS A 181 13.74 -4.04 6.01
CA LYS A 181 15.01 -3.94 5.30
C LYS A 181 15.86 -5.13 5.68
N PHE A 182 16.50 -5.73 4.69
CA PHE A 182 17.39 -6.84 4.92
C PHE A 182 18.56 -6.39 5.80
N LYS A 183 18.77 -7.12 6.90
CA LYS A 183 19.97 -6.97 7.74
C LYS A 183 20.87 -8.14 7.43
N LYS A 184 22.05 -7.87 6.89
CA LYS A 184 23.09 -8.89 6.77
C LYS A 184 23.45 -9.34 8.20
N ALA A 185 23.27 -10.63 8.48
CA ALA A 185 23.67 -11.25 9.75
C ALA A 185 25.20 -11.23 9.90
#